data_AF-A0A6J4UFA5-F1
#
_entry.id   AF-A0A6J4UFA5-F1
#
_cell.length_a   1.000
_cell.length_b   1.000
_cell.length_c   1.000
_cell.angle_alpha   90.00
_cell.angle_beta   90.00
_cell.angle_gamma   90.00
#
_symmetry.space_group_name_H-M   'P 1'
#
loop_
_entity.id
_entity.type
_entity.pdbx_description
1 polymer ?
#
loop_
_entity_poly.entity_id
_entity_poly.type
_entity_poly.pdbx_seq_one_letter_code
_entity_poly.pdbx_strand_id
1 'polypeptide(L)'
;MRKPLIVAATATSLLLAGCVQTRQVADVEFQPPQGNYSLIVMRPDVQVGSVTAGGLVEPRAEWTEQARGHLLQALRDQQSGRGGRTMVAATRESVPGVDPKTVADLERLHNAVGNSIALHKYMGADLPTKRRQGIDWTLGEDAVKLGRATGMDYALFLYAQDSIASTGRVALQVLGIAGCFVGFCAPQGGGGQTAYASLVDLRTGNVVWFNVLQTGSQLPGLAFGDIRTPEGSAQMVERLLGRMRAGRNVRNRAR
;
A
#
# COMPACT_ATOMS: atom_id res chain seq x y z
N MET A 1 -24.30 2.11 61.70
CA MET A 1 -24.45 0.81 61.00
C MET A 1 -25.51 1.01 59.93
N ARG A 2 -25.35 0.87 58.61
CA ARG A 2 -24.35 0.33 57.67
C ARG A 2 -24.41 1.20 56.40
N LYS A 3 -23.27 1.55 55.80
CA LYS A 3 -23.21 2.11 54.43
C LYS A 3 -23.30 0.96 53.41
N PRO A 4 -23.84 1.18 52.21
CA PRO A 4 -23.32 0.53 51.02
C PRO A 4 -22.59 1.55 50.15
N LEU A 5 -21.30 1.27 49.92
CA LEU A 5 -20.51 1.86 48.85
C LEU A 5 -21.22 1.58 47.52
N ILE A 6 -21.53 2.62 46.76
CA ILE A 6 -21.79 2.47 45.33
C ILE A 6 -20.42 2.31 44.66
N VAL A 7 -20.10 1.07 44.31
CA VAL A 7 -18.91 0.68 43.56
C VAL A 7 -18.97 1.34 42.19
N ALA A 8 -17.92 2.08 41.86
CA ALA A 8 -17.67 2.62 40.54
C ALA A 8 -17.56 1.48 39.51
N ALA A 9 -18.55 1.38 38.63
CA ALA A 9 -18.44 0.59 37.41
C ALA A 9 -17.79 1.45 36.32
N THR A 10 -16.47 1.62 36.38
CA THR A 10 -15.67 2.02 35.21
C THR A 10 -15.68 0.86 34.23
N ALA A 11 -16.64 0.88 33.31
CA ALA A 11 -16.64 0.04 32.11
C ALA A 11 -15.47 0.50 31.22
N THR A 12 -14.30 -0.10 31.42
CA THR A 12 -13.17 0.02 30.50
C THR A 12 -13.48 -0.80 29.27
N SER A 13 -14.09 -0.17 28.27
CA SER A 13 -14.28 -0.73 26.93
C SER A 13 -12.90 -1.05 26.33
N LEU A 14 -12.49 -2.32 26.31
CA LEU A 14 -11.38 -2.76 25.47
C LEU A 14 -11.77 -2.55 24.01
N LEU A 15 -11.33 -1.44 23.41
CA LEU A 15 -11.47 -1.18 21.98
C LEU A 15 -10.54 -2.13 21.21
N LEU A 16 -11.03 -3.33 20.91
CA LEU A 16 -10.44 -4.25 19.93
C LEU A 16 -10.63 -3.65 18.53
N ALA A 17 -9.80 -2.66 18.18
CA ALA A 17 -9.92 -1.92 16.92
C ALA A 17 -9.14 -2.62 15.80
N GLY A 18 -9.80 -2.86 14.66
CA GLY A 18 -9.13 -3.03 13.37
C GLY A 18 -8.92 -1.64 12.75
N CYS A 19 -7.68 -1.28 12.46
CA CYS A 19 -7.35 0.00 11.85
C CYS A 19 -6.99 -0.18 10.38
N VAL A 20 -7.65 0.57 9.50
CA VAL A 20 -7.24 0.80 8.12
C VAL A 20 -6.85 2.26 8.01
N GLN A 21 -5.58 2.53 7.69
CA GLN A 21 -5.07 3.89 7.57
C GLN A 21 -4.43 4.10 6.20
N THR A 22 -4.86 5.14 5.50
CA THR A 22 -4.15 5.65 4.33
C THR A 22 -3.53 7.00 4.63
N ARG A 23 -2.30 7.21 4.15
CA ARG A 23 -1.61 8.51 4.26
C ARG A 23 -0.93 8.81 2.92
N GLN A 24 -1.18 10.01 2.40
CA GLN A 24 -0.63 10.44 1.13
C GLN A 24 0.16 11.74 1.23
N VAL A 25 1.15 11.85 0.36
CA VAL A 25 1.98 13.03 0.14
C VAL A 25 2.08 13.27 -1.36
N ALA A 26 2.11 14.54 -1.73
CA ALA A 26 2.31 14.98 -3.09
C ALA A 26 3.41 16.04 -3.10
N ASP A 27 4.05 16.24 -4.24
CA ASP A 27 4.95 17.37 -4.40
C ASP A 27 4.17 18.68 -4.26
N VAL A 28 4.84 19.75 -3.84
CA VAL A 28 4.19 20.99 -3.43
C VAL A 28 3.33 21.61 -4.54
N GLU A 29 3.80 21.52 -5.79
CA GLU A 29 3.11 22.00 -6.98
C GLU A 29 2.39 20.90 -7.78
N PHE A 30 2.35 19.67 -7.25
CA PHE A 30 1.73 18.56 -7.97
C PHE A 30 0.23 18.83 -8.20
N GLN A 31 -0.21 18.65 -9.45
CA GLN A 31 -1.61 18.60 -9.81
C GLN A 31 -1.93 17.21 -10.35
N PRO A 32 -2.95 16.51 -9.81
CA PRO A 32 -3.36 15.23 -10.34
C PRO A 32 -3.63 15.34 -11.85
N PRO A 33 -3.08 14.43 -12.68
CA PRO A 33 -3.29 14.48 -14.12
C PRO A 33 -4.79 14.42 -14.45
N GLN A 34 -5.24 15.33 -15.32
CA GLN A 34 -6.61 15.44 -15.80
C GLN A 34 -6.60 15.65 -17.32
N GLY A 35 -7.65 15.21 -18.00
CA GLY A 35 -7.77 15.35 -19.45
C GLY A 35 -6.78 14.45 -20.21
N ASN A 36 -6.07 15.01 -21.19
CA ASN A 36 -5.19 14.27 -22.09
C ASN A 36 -3.79 14.08 -21.50
N TYR A 37 -3.67 13.22 -20.49
CA TYR A 37 -2.38 12.75 -20.00
C TYR A 37 -2.09 11.34 -20.53
N SER A 38 -0.81 10.96 -20.58
CA SER A 38 -0.41 9.60 -20.90
C SER A 38 0.23 8.89 -19.70
N LEU A 39 -0.16 7.64 -19.48
CA LEU A 39 0.16 6.88 -18.28
C LEU A 39 0.54 5.44 -18.64
N ILE A 40 1.66 4.97 -18.12
CA ILE A 40 1.97 3.55 -18.05
C ILE A 40 1.69 3.02 -16.63
N VAL A 41 0.86 2.00 -16.51
CA VAL A 41 0.66 1.25 -15.27
C VAL A 41 1.63 0.09 -15.29
N MET A 42 2.57 0.10 -14.35
CA MET A 42 3.55 -0.96 -14.19
C MET A 42 2.90 -2.17 -13.50
N ARG A 43 3.37 -3.38 -13.84
CA ARG A 43 2.97 -4.60 -13.15
C ARG A 43 3.13 -4.43 -11.63
N PRO A 44 2.10 -4.70 -10.82
CA PRO A 44 2.22 -4.61 -9.37
C PRO A 44 3.29 -5.56 -8.82
N ASP A 45 4.10 -5.08 -7.89
CA ASP A 45 4.97 -5.92 -7.07
C ASP A 45 4.14 -6.44 -5.88
N VAL A 46 4.03 -7.76 -5.77
CA VAL A 46 3.07 -8.42 -4.88
C VAL A 46 3.73 -9.56 -4.15
N GLN A 47 3.49 -9.66 -2.85
CA GLN A 47 3.92 -10.77 -2.01
C GLN A 47 2.78 -11.14 -1.05
N VAL A 48 2.33 -12.39 -1.11
CA VAL A 48 1.29 -12.91 -0.21
C VAL A 48 1.81 -14.10 0.56
N GLY A 49 1.60 -14.10 1.88
CA GLY A 49 2.06 -15.16 2.78
C GLY A 49 0.99 -15.66 3.74
N SER A 50 1.21 -16.87 4.27
CA SER A 50 0.45 -17.45 5.37
C SER A 50 1.24 -17.27 6.66
N VAL A 51 0.59 -16.81 7.73
CA VAL A 51 1.26 -16.65 9.02
C VAL A 51 1.02 -17.90 9.87
N THR A 52 2.10 -18.60 10.20
CA THR A 52 2.05 -19.86 10.92
C THR A 52 1.66 -19.66 12.39
N ALA A 53 1.36 -20.76 13.06
CA ALA A 53 1.13 -20.79 14.51
C ALA A 53 2.29 -20.15 15.29
N GLY A 54 3.54 -20.40 14.86
CA GLY A 54 4.74 -19.81 15.46
C GLY A 54 4.99 -18.34 15.10
N GLY A 55 4.13 -17.74 14.27
CA GLY A 55 4.19 -16.33 13.92
C GLY A 55 5.08 -15.98 12.73
N LEU A 56 5.68 -16.97 12.08
CA LEU A 56 6.47 -16.77 10.87
C LEU A 56 5.54 -16.59 9.65
N VAL A 57 5.91 -15.70 8.74
CA VAL A 57 5.25 -15.56 7.43
C VAL A 57 5.89 -16.53 6.44
N GLU A 58 5.12 -17.48 5.96
CA GLU A 58 5.49 -18.40 4.87
C GLU A 58 4.98 -17.87 3.53
N PRO A 59 5.86 -17.58 2.56
CA PRO A 59 5.45 -17.12 1.23
C PRO A 59 4.57 -18.15 0.51
N ARG A 60 3.52 -17.68 -0.17
CA ARG A 60 2.58 -18.51 -0.93
C ARG A 60 2.57 -18.05 -2.39
N ALA A 61 3.29 -18.78 -3.25
CA ALA A 61 3.45 -18.42 -4.66
C ALA A 61 2.11 -18.32 -5.41
N GLU A 62 1.25 -19.31 -5.23
CA GLU A 62 -0.08 -19.34 -5.85
C GLU A 62 -0.94 -18.13 -5.43
N TRP A 63 -0.95 -17.80 -4.13
CA TRP A 63 -1.68 -16.63 -3.62
C TRP A 63 -1.10 -15.32 -4.14
N THR A 64 0.22 -15.27 -4.28
CA THR A 64 0.92 -14.11 -4.83
C THR A 64 0.52 -13.86 -6.29
N GLU A 65 0.47 -14.91 -7.12
CA GLU A 65 0.07 -14.77 -8.52
C GLU A 65 -1.42 -14.48 -8.68
N GLN A 66 -2.29 -15.11 -7.88
CA GLN A 66 -3.73 -14.77 -7.85
C GLN A 66 -3.95 -13.29 -7.49
N ALA A 67 -3.33 -12.82 -6.41
CA ALA A 67 -3.45 -11.43 -5.97
C ALA A 67 -2.91 -10.44 -7.00
N ARG A 68 -1.78 -10.77 -7.65
CA ARG A 68 -1.23 -9.96 -8.74
C ARG A 68 -2.20 -9.83 -9.90
N GLY A 69 -2.83 -10.94 -10.31
CA GLY A 69 -3.85 -10.93 -11.37
C GLY A 69 -5.02 -10.02 -11.04
N HIS A 70 -5.59 -10.14 -9.84
CA HIS A 70 -6.71 -9.31 -9.41
C HIS A 70 -6.35 -7.83 -9.22
N LEU A 71 -5.19 -7.52 -8.65
CA LEU A 71 -4.72 -6.13 -8.52
C LEU A 71 -4.48 -5.49 -9.90
N LEU A 72 -3.90 -6.23 -10.85
CA LEU A 72 -3.70 -5.74 -12.21
C LEU A 72 -5.03 -5.46 -12.91
N GLN A 73 -6.04 -6.32 -12.71
CA GLN A 73 -7.37 -6.11 -13.25
C GLN A 73 -8.05 -4.89 -12.62
N ALA A 74 -8.02 -4.77 -11.29
CA ALA A 74 -8.57 -3.63 -10.58
C ALA A 74 -7.91 -2.31 -11.01
N LEU A 75 -6.60 -2.30 -11.28
CA LEU A 75 -5.90 -1.15 -11.84
C LEU A 75 -6.39 -0.80 -13.26
N ARG A 76 -6.61 -1.80 -14.13
CA ARG A 76 -7.19 -1.57 -15.47
C ARG A 76 -8.55 -0.91 -15.37
N ASP A 77 -9.43 -1.48 -14.55
CA ASP A 77 -10.80 -1.01 -14.40
C ASP A 77 -10.81 0.44 -13.89
N GLN A 78 -10.01 0.73 -12.86
CA GLN A 78 -9.93 2.05 -12.25
C GLN A 78 -9.35 3.11 -13.20
N GLN A 79 -8.35 2.74 -14.00
CA GLN A 79 -7.74 3.67 -14.95
C GLN A 79 -8.58 3.89 -16.20
N SER A 80 -9.40 2.92 -16.62
CA SER A 80 -10.29 3.05 -17.78
C SER A 80 -11.29 4.21 -17.63
N GLY A 81 -11.71 4.52 -16.40
CA GLY A 81 -12.65 5.59 -16.10
C GLY A 81 -12.07 7.01 -16.02
N ARG A 82 -10.76 7.20 -16.20
CA ARG A 82 -10.07 8.48 -15.94
C ARG A 82 -9.74 9.33 -17.18
N GLY A 83 -10.01 8.81 -18.38
CA GLY A 83 -9.95 9.57 -19.65
C GLY A 83 -8.56 9.83 -20.23
N GLY A 84 -7.47 9.45 -19.55
CA GLY A 84 -6.11 9.54 -20.08
C GLY A 84 -5.72 8.36 -20.98
N ARG A 85 -4.73 8.57 -21.86
CA ARG A 85 -4.13 7.50 -22.68
C ARG A 85 -3.33 6.56 -21.77
N THR A 86 -3.93 5.44 -21.42
CA THR A 86 -3.33 4.48 -20.47
C THR A 86 -2.80 3.24 -21.19
N MET A 87 -1.60 2.82 -20.83
CA MET A 87 -1.03 1.53 -21.18
C MET A 87 -0.80 0.72 -19.91
N VAL A 88 -1.14 -0.57 -19.91
CA VAL A 88 -0.88 -1.45 -18.77
C VAL A 88 0.21 -2.45 -19.12
N ALA A 89 1.36 -2.31 -18.49
CA ALA A 89 2.50 -3.21 -18.63
C ALA A 89 2.28 -4.46 -17.78
N ALA A 90 1.47 -5.40 -18.29
CA ALA A 90 1.11 -6.63 -17.58
C ALA A 90 2.32 -7.55 -17.31
N THR A 91 3.30 -7.51 -18.21
CA THR A 91 4.58 -8.23 -18.10
C THR A 91 5.74 -7.30 -18.45
N ARG A 92 6.97 -7.73 -18.20
CA ARG A 92 8.16 -6.91 -18.48
C ARG A 92 8.38 -6.74 -19.98
N GLU A 93 7.99 -7.73 -20.76
CA GLU A 93 8.06 -7.78 -22.22
C GLU A 93 7.01 -6.87 -22.88
N SER A 94 5.97 -6.49 -22.14
CA SER A 94 4.89 -5.66 -22.69
C SER A 94 5.27 -4.18 -22.81
N VAL A 95 6.42 -3.75 -22.27
CA VAL A 95 6.90 -2.35 -22.37
C VAL A 95 7.59 -2.12 -23.72
N PRO A 96 7.04 -1.29 -24.63
CA PRO A 96 7.59 -1.13 -25.97
C PRO A 96 8.93 -0.40 -25.94
N GLY A 97 9.90 -0.90 -26.71
CA GLY A 97 11.20 -0.23 -26.88
C GLY A 97 12.11 -0.26 -25.65
N VAL A 98 11.78 -1.07 -24.63
CA VAL A 98 12.59 -1.20 -23.41
C VAL A 98 12.91 -2.68 -23.16
N ASP A 99 14.17 -2.97 -22.85
CA ASP A 99 14.59 -4.33 -22.51
C ASP A 99 13.89 -4.82 -21.21
N PRO A 100 13.37 -6.06 -21.17
CA PRO A 100 12.68 -6.60 -19.99
C PRO A 100 13.53 -6.58 -18.70
N LYS A 101 14.85 -6.66 -18.80
CA LYS A 101 15.76 -6.54 -17.66
C LYS A 101 15.74 -5.12 -17.10
N THR A 102 15.76 -4.10 -17.96
CA THR A 102 15.65 -2.69 -17.55
C THR A 102 14.31 -2.43 -16.85
N VAL A 103 13.22 -3.02 -17.34
CA VAL A 103 11.92 -2.95 -16.66
C VAL A 103 12.01 -3.60 -15.26
N ALA A 104 12.63 -4.77 -15.15
CA ALA A 104 12.83 -5.45 -13.86
C ALA A 104 13.68 -4.64 -12.88
N ASP A 105 14.74 -3.99 -13.37
CA ASP A 105 15.62 -3.16 -12.54
C ASP A 105 14.90 -1.90 -12.05
N LEU A 106 14.06 -1.30 -12.90
CA LEU A 106 13.21 -0.18 -12.50
C LEU A 106 12.14 -0.60 -11.47
N GLU A 107 11.53 -1.77 -11.60
CA GLU A 107 10.61 -2.34 -10.59
C GLU A 107 11.32 -2.50 -9.24
N ARG A 108 12.56 -3.02 -9.23
CA ARG A 108 13.36 -3.18 -7.99
C ARG A 108 13.77 -1.83 -7.40
N LEU A 109 14.18 -0.89 -8.23
CA LEU A 109 14.50 0.47 -7.80
C LEU A 109 13.28 1.14 -7.18
N HIS A 110 12.11 0.99 -7.82
CA HIS A 110 10.84 1.48 -7.28
C HIS A 110 10.53 0.86 -5.92
N ASN A 111 10.74 -0.46 -5.74
CA ASN A 111 10.57 -1.11 -4.45
C ASN A 111 11.49 -0.48 -3.38
N ALA A 112 12.78 -0.29 -3.67
CA ALA A 112 13.73 0.29 -2.73
C ALA A 112 13.38 1.75 -2.37
N VAL A 113 13.04 2.57 -3.37
CA VAL A 113 12.63 3.96 -3.18
C VAL A 113 11.31 4.07 -2.43
N GLY A 114 10.32 3.24 -2.77
CA GLY A 114 9.02 3.19 -2.12
C GLY A 114 9.11 2.82 -0.65
N ASN A 115 9.91 1.80 -0.32
CA ASN A 115 10.20 1.42 1.06
C ASN A 115 10.94 2.54 1.82
N SER A 116 11.87 3.25 1.18
CA SER A 116 12.51 4.43 1.76
C SER A 116 11.49 5.54 2.08
N ILE A 117 10.55 5.83 1.16
CA ILE A 117 9.49 6.82 1.41
C ILE A 117 8.60 6.36 2.57
N ALA A 118 8.15 5.10 2.56
CA ALA A 118 7.31 4.52 3.62
C ALA A 118 7.96 4.67 5.00
N LEU A 119 9.22 4.24 5.12
CA LEU A 119 9.98 4.27 6.36
C LEU A 119 10.20 5.71 6.87
N HIS A 120 10.71 6.59 6.01
CA HIS A 120 11.22 7.91 6.44
C HIS A 120 10.19 9.05 6.37
N LYS A 121 8.99 8.83 5.79
CA LYS A 121 7.88 9.80 5.83
C LYS A 121 6.70 9.35 6.68
N TYR A 122 6.51 8.04 6.90
CA TYR A 122 5.31 7.54 7.57
C TYR A 122 5.57 6.69 8.81
N MET A 123 6.71 6.01 8.91
CA MET A 123 7.03 5.11 10.02
C MET A 123 7.95 5.71 11.09
N GLY A 124 8.20 7.03 11.05
CA GLY A 124 8.84 7.77 12.14
C GLY A 124 10.38 7.77 12.13
N ALA A 125 11.02 7.13 11.14
CA ALA A 125 12.45 7.24 10.92
C ALA A 125 12.77 8.51 10.11
N ASP A 126 12.44 9.69 10.65
CA ASP A 126 12.51 10.93 9.89
C ASP A 126 13.93 11.27 9.44
N LEU A 127 14.08 11.82 8.24
CA LEU A 127 15.35 12.35 7.71
C LEU A 127 15.43 13.86 7.99
N PRO A 128 16.16 14.33 9.02
CA PRO A 128 16.06 15.71 9.49
C PRO A 128 16.54 16.75 8.49
N THR A 129 17.50 16.37 7.63
CA THR A 129 18.09 17.21 6.58
C THR A 129 17.27 17.22 5.29
N LYS A 130 16.32 16.30 5.13
CA LYS A 130 15.48 16.22 3.93
C LYS A 130 14.37 17.25 3.99
N ARG A 131 13.98 17.81 2.84
CA ARG A 131 12.88 18.79 2.76
C ARG A 131 11.63 18.21 3.45
N ARG A 132 11.16 18.92 4.48
CA ARG A 132 9.92 18.58 5.21
C ARG A 132 8.66 18.94 4.41
N GLN A 133 8.82 19.63 3.29
CA GLN A 133 7.74 20.05 2.40
C GLN A 133 7.80 19.19 1.13
N GLY A 134 6.64 18.68 0.70
CA GLY A 134 6.52 17.86 -0.51
C GLY A 134 7.14 16.46 -0.39
N ILE A 135 7.36 15.86 -1.56
CA ILE A 135 8.05 14.59 -1.77
C ILE A 135 9.33 14.89 -2.56
N ASP A 136 10.44 14.30 -2.15
CA ASP A 136 11.77 14.57 -2.74
C ASP A 136 12.50 13.24 -2.99
N TRP A 137 11.85 12.33 -3.71
CA TRP A 137 12.44 11.05 -4.13
C TRP A 137 12.32 10.92 -5.63
N THR A 138 13.25 10.17 -6.22
CA THR A 138 13.34 10.01 -7.67
C THR A 138 13.75 8.58 -8.01
N LEU A 139 13.22 8.06 -9.12
CA LEU A 139 13.75 6.86 -9.78
C LEU A 139 14.87 7.22 -10.78
N GLY A 140 15.20 8.51 -10.89
CA GLY A 140 16.34 9.00 -11.65
C GLY A 140 16.20 8.79 -13.16
N GLU A 141 17.36 8.63 -13.80
CA GLU A 141 17.48 8.60 -15.25
C GLU A 141 16.77 7.41 -15.90
N ASP A 142 16.64 6.28 -15.19
CA ASP A 142 16.02 5.07 -15.74
C ASP A 142 14.51 5.24 -15.96
N ALA A 143 13.83 5.99 -15.07
CA ALA A 143 12.45 6.41 -15.31
C ALA A 143 12.34 7.39 -16.49
N VAL A 144 13.33 8.27 -16.66
CA VAL A 144 13.35 9.19 -17.82
C VAL A 144 13.54 8.44 -19.14
N LYS A 145 14.40 7.42 -19.16
CA LYS A 145 14.59 6.53 -20.31
C LYS A 145 13.30 5.79 -20.65
N LEU A 146 12.57 5.28 -19.64
CA LEU A 146 11.26 4.67 -19.83
C LEU A 146 10.27 5.65 -20.50
N GLY A 147 10.20 6.89 -20.00
CA GLY A 147 9.37 7.95 -20.60
C GLY A 147 9.69 8.22 -22.06
N ARG A 148 10.97 8.35 -22.40
CA ARG A 148 11.43 8.58 -23.78
C ARG A 148 11.10 7.41 -24.72
N ALA A 149 11.29 6.17 -24.25
CA ALA A 149 11.03 4.98 -25.05
C ALA A 149 9.54 4.73 -25.30
N THR A 150 8.70 5.00 -24.29
CA THR A 150 7.25 4.72 -24.34
C THR A 150 6.40 5.92 -24.79
N GLY A 151 6.96 7.13 -24.72
CA GLY A 151 6.23 8.38 -24.95
C GLY A 151 5.13 8.63 -23.90
N MET A 152 5.31 8.14 -22.66
CA MET A 152 4.37 8.30 -21.56
C MET A 152 4.82 9.41 -20.62
N ASP A 153 3.87 10.19 -20.08
CA ASP A 153 4.17 11.30 -19.16
C ASP A 153 4.40 10.81 -17.74
N TYR A 154 3.64 9.78 -17.32
CA TYR A 154 3.69 9.23 -15.98
C TYR A 154 3.81 7.72 -15.97
N ALA A 155 4.46 7.19 -14.93
CA ALA A 155 4.34 5.79 -14.55
C ALA A 155 3.64 5.66 -13.20
N LEU A 156 2.65 4.77 -13.14
CA LEU A 156 1.98 4.36 -11.91
C LEU A 156 2.53 3.00 -11.48
N PHE A 157 3.04 2.96 -10.26
CA PHE A 157 3.49 1.73 -9.62
C PHE A 157 2.64 1.40 -8.39
N LEU A 158 2.51 0.11 -8.10
CA LEU A 158 1.86 -0.40 -6.91
C LEU A 158 2.70 -1.52 -6.30
N TYR A 159 2.91 -1.45 -4.99
CA TYR A 159 3.45 -2.53 -4.17
C TYR A 159 2.39 -2.98 -3.19
N ALA A 160 2.24 -4.29 -3.00
CA ALA A 160 1.37 -4.87 -2.01
C ALA A 160 2.00 -6.09 -1.33
N GLN A 161 2.01 -6.07 -0.01
CA GLN A 161 2.30 -7.21 0.83
C GLN A 161 1.08 -7.54 1.68
N ASP A 162 0.66 -8.80 1.65
CA ASP A 162 -0.43 -9.29 2.48
C ASP A 162 -0.01 -10.57 3.23
N SER A 163 -0.48 -10.69 4.46
CA SER A 163 -0.20 -11.82 5.32
C SER A 163 -1.49 -12.27 5.99
N ILE A 164 -1.82 -13.55 5.82
CA ILE A 164 -3.10 -14.12 6.24
C ILE A 164 -2.82 -15.15 7.33
N ALA A 165 -3.48 -15.01 8.48
CA ALA A 165 -3.31 -15.94 9.58
C ALA A 165 -3.78 -17.35 9.19
N SER A 166 -2.92 -18.35 9.38
CA SER A 166 -3.31 -19.77 9.23
C SER A 166 -4.37 -20.17 10.25
N THR A 167 -5.11 -21.25 9.99
CA THR A 167 -6.07 -21.82 10.97
C THR A 167 -5.42 -22.06 12.34
N GLY A 168 -4.18 -22.58 12.35
CA GLY A 168 -3.42 -22.77 13.59
C GLY A 168 -3.11 -21.45 14.31
N ARG A 169 -2.75 -20.39 13.57
CA ARG A 169 -2.54 -19.06 14.15
C ARG A 169 -3.84 -18.48 14.72
N VAL A 170 -4.95 -18.58 14.00
CA VAL A 170 -6.26 -18.10 14.47
C VAL A 170 -6.67 -18.83 15.74
N ALA A 171 -6.53 -20.17 15.78
CA ALA A 171 -6.83 -20.96 16.97
C ALA A 171 -5.98 -20.53 18.19
N LEU A 172 -4.67 -20.33 18.00
CA LEU A 172 -3.78 -19.84 19.07
C LEU A 172 -4.15 -18.43 19.54
N GLN A 173 -4.56 -17.54 18.64
CA GLN A 173 -5.02 -16.20 19.01
C GLN A 173 -6.29 -16.25 19.86
N VAL A 174 -7.27 -17.08 19.47
CA VAL A 174 -8.51 -17.27 20.24
C VAL A 174 -8.22 -17.84 21.63
N LEU A 175 -7.39 -18.89 21.70
CA LEU A 175 -6.96 -19.47 22.97
C LEU A 175 -6.15 -18.48 23.82
N GLY A 176 -5.30 -17.67 23.20
CA GLY A 176 -4.52 -16.64 23.88
C GLY A 176 -5.36 -15.54 24.51
N ILE A 177 -6.42 -15.09 23.84
CA ILE A 177 -7.37 -14.12 24.40
C ILE A 177 -8.10 -14.74 25.61
N ALA A 178 -8.51 -16.00 25.54
CA ALA A 178 -9.08 -16.71 26.67
C ALA A 178 -8.06 -16.88 27.82
N GLY A 179 -6.80 -17.18 27.48
CA GLY A 179 -5.70 -17.32 28.42
C GLY A 179 -5.35 -16.02 29.16
N CYS A 180 -5.58 -14.86 28.53
CA CYS A 180 -5.30 -13.57 29.16
C CYS A 180 -6.06 -13.39 30.48
N PHE A 181 -7.26 -13.97 30.59
CA PHE A 181 -8.06 -13.94 31.83
C PHE A 181 -7.44 -14.75 32.98
N VAL A 182 -6.53 -15.68 32.68
CA VAL A 182 -5.84 -16.54 33.66
C VAL A 182 -4.32 -16.28 33.71
N GLY A 183 -3.87 -15.15 33.14
CA GLY A 183 -2.47 -14.69 33.23
C GLY A 183 -1.55 -15.10 32.09
N PHE A 184 -2.05 -15.74 31.03
CA PHE A 184 -1.27 -16.09 29.83
C PHE A 184 -1.81 -15.41 28.58
N CYS A 185 -1.12 -14.39 28.07
CA CYS A 185 -1.49 -13.75 26.82
C CYS A 185 -0.60 -14.21 25.67
N ALA A 186 -1.18 -14.89 24.66
CA ALA A 186 -0.47 -15.16 23.42
C ALA A 186 -0.30 -13.84 22.61
N PRO A 187 0.72 -13.74 21.73
CA PRO A 187 0.92 -12.56 20.90
C PRO A 187 -0.32 -12.23 20.06
N GLN A 188 -0.85 -11.03 20.25
CA GLN A 188 -2.00 -10.49 19.52
C GLN A 188 -1.57 -10.02 18.11
N GLY A 189 -2.46 -10.09 17.14
CA GLY A 189 -2.14 -9.80 15.72
C GLY A 189 -1.54 -11.02 15.01
N GLY A 190 -1.37 -10.95 13.69
CA GLY A 190 -0.88 -12.10 12.91
C GLY A 190 -1.27 -12.13 11.44
N GLY A 191 -2.04 -11.15 10.97
CA GLY A 191 -2.24 -10.88 9.56
C GLY A 191 -2.35 -9.39 9.34
N GLY A 192 -2.05 -8.92 8.15
CA GLY A 192 -2.02 -7.49 7.85
C GLY A 192 -1.51 -7.21 6.45
N GLN A 193 -1.87 -6.02 5.98
CA GLN A 193 -1.52 -5.51 4.67
C GLN A 193 -0.64 -4.27 4.81
N THR A 194 0.43 -4.25 4.03
CA THR A 194 1.21 -3.05 3.75
C THR A 194 1.26 -2.88 2.25
N ALA A 195 0.76 -1.76 1.76
CA ALA A 195 0.75 -1.47 0.34
C ALA A 195 1.04 0.01 0.12
N TYR A 196 1.56 0.34 -1.07
CA TYR A 196 1.68 1.72 -1.48
C TYR A 196 1.53 1.85 -2.98
N ALA A 197 1.11 3.03 -3.41
CA ALA A 197 1.11 3.41 -4.80
C ALA A 197 1.86 4.73 -4.98
N SER A 198 2.52 4.87 -6.12
CA SER A 198 3.28 6.07 -6.46
C SER A 198 3.11 6.45 -7.90
N LEU A 199 3.01 7.76 -8.15
CA LEU A 199 3.05 8.34 -9.48
C LEU A 199 4.43 8.97 -9.70
N VAL A 200 5.09 8.58 -10.79
CA VAL A 200 6.41 9.07 -11.19
C VAL A 200 6.25 9.89 -12.47
N ASP A 201 6.76 11.12 -12.48
CA ASP A 201 6.84 11.94 -13.70
C ASP A 201 8.03 11.43 -14.54
N LEU A 202 7.74 10.88 -15.72
CA LEU A 202 8.73 10.24 -16.58
C LEU A 202 9.57 11.26 -17.38
N ARG A 203 9.31 12.56 -17.28
CA ARG A 203 10.18 13.59 -17.85
C ARG A 203 11.34 13.93 -16.92
N THR A 204 11.11 13.79 -15.61
CA THR A 204 12.07 14.17 -14.56
C THR A 204 12.60 12.98 -13.75
N GLY A 205 11.90 11.85 -13.76
CA GLY A 205 12.15 10.69 -12.92
C GLY A 205 11.64 10.84 -11.47
N ASN A 206 11.08 12.00 -11.12
CA ASN A 206 10.67 12.30 -9.75
C ASN A 206 9.38 11.57 -9.37
N VAL A 207 9.34 11.06 -8.15
CA VAL A 207 8.09 10.62 -7.52
C VAL A 207 7.31 11.89 -7.16
N VAL A 208 6.19 12.13 -7.82
CA VAL A 208 5.39 13.36 -7.66
C VAL A 208 4.18 13.19 -6.73
N TRP A 209 3.77 11.94 -6.52
CA TRP A 209 2.71 11.58 -5.58
C TRP A 209 2.94 10.18 -5.02
N PHE A 210 2.58 9.99 -3.75
CA PHE A 210 2.73 8.72 -3.06
C PHE A 210 1.64 8.54 -2.00
N ASN A 211 1.03 7.36 -1.93
CA ASN A 211 0.07 6.99 -0.89
C ASN A 211 0.42 5.63 -0.31
N VAL A 212 0.44 5.53 1.02
CA VAL A 212 0.64 4.29 1.75
C VAL A 212 -0.68 3.84 2.38
N LEU A 213 -0.92 2.54 2.33
CA LEU A 213 -1.97 1.82 3.03
C LEU A 213 -1.30 0.89 4.04
N GLN A 214 -1.70 1.02 5.31
CA GLN A 214 -1.31 0.09 6.35
C GLN A 214 -2.57 -0.37 7.09
N THR A 215 -2.67 -1.68 7.30
CA THR A 215 -3.76 -2.28 8.05
C THR A 215 -3.20 -3.06 9.24
N GLY A 216 -3.98 -3.12 10.31
CA GLY A 216 -3.60 -3.87 11.50
C GLY A 216 -4.82 -4.21 12.34
N SER A 217 -4.89 -5.45 12.80
CA SER A 217 -5.94 -5.95 13.69
C SER A 217 -5.34 -6.63 14.90
N GLN A 218 -5.97 -6.43 16.05
CA GLN A 218 -5.79 -7.29 17.23
C GLN A 218 -6.82 -8.42 17.27
N LEU A 219 -7.86 -8.38 16.42
CA LEU A 219 -8.89 -9.41 16.35
C LEU A 219 -8.42 -10.64 15.55
N PRO A 220 -8.65 -11.86 16.07
CA PRO A 220 -8.35 -13.10 15.36
C PRO A 220 -9.09 -13.19 14.03
N GLY A 221 -8.37 -13.58 12.97
CA GLY A 221 -8.97 -13.86 11.66
C GLY A 221 -9.54 -12.64 10.91
N LEU A 222 -9.40 -11.41 11.41
CA LEU A 222 -9.89 -10.24 10.70
C LEU A 222 -9.01 -9.96 9.46
N ALA A 223 -9.62 -10.01 8.28
CA ALA A 223 -9.02 -9.58 7.03
C ALA A 223 -9.44 -8.14 6.68
N PHE A 224 -8.58 -7.42 5.96
CA PHE A 224 -8.83 -6.02 5.57
C PHE A 224 -9.16 -5.85 4.08
N GLY A 225 -9.76 -6.88 3.48
CA GLY A 225 -9.98 -7.00 2.04
C GLY A 225 -8.95 -7.93 1.43
N ASP A 226 -9.28 -9.22 1.34
CA ASP A 226 -8.37 -10.26 0.84
C ASP A 226 -8.01 -10.02 -0.63
N ILE A 227 -6.77 -9.65 -0.92
CA ILE A 227 -6.35 -9.34 -2.29
C ILE A 227 -6.29 -10.57 -3.20
N ARG A 228 -6.39 -11.78 -2.65
CA ARG A 228 -6.61 -13.00 -3.46
C ARG A 228 -8.00 -13.03 -4.08
N THR A 229 -8.92 -12.15 -3.68
CA THR A 229 -10.23 -11.97 -4.29
C THR A 229 -10.28 -10.73 -5.18
N PRO A 230 -11.13 -10.70 -6.22
CA PRO A 230 -11.36 -9.51 -7.02
C PRO A 230 -11.81 -8.31 -6.18
N GLU A 231 -12.72 -8.51 -5.24
CA GLU A 231 -13.31 -7.45 -4.42
C GLU A 231 -12.28 -6.83 -3.46
N GLY A 232 -11.45 -7.66 -2.82
CA GLY A 232 -10.39 -7.18 -1.93
C GLY A 232 -9.31 -6.40 -2.69
N SER A 233 -8.94 -6.86 -3.89
CA SER A 233 -8.03 -6.14 -4.78
C SER A 233 -8.60 -4.79 -5.23
N ALA A 234 -9.87 -4.76 -5.65
CA ALA A 234 -10.55 -3.51 -6.01
C ALA A 234 -10.61 -2.53 -4.82
N GLN A 235 -10.89 -3.03 -3.62
CA GLN A 235 -10.89 -2.23 -2.40
C GLN A 235 -9.50 -1.65 -2.08
N MET A 236 -8.43 -2.42 -2.23
CA MET A 236 -7.06 -1.93 -2.03
C MET A 236 -6.71 -0.83 -3.04
N VAL A 237 -6.99 -1.08 -4.33
CA VAL A 237 -6.76 -0.12 -5.40
C VAL A 237 -7.54 1.18 -5.16
N GLU A 238 -8.81 1.09 -4.74
CA GLU A 238 -9.62 2.27 -4.42
C GLU A 238 -9.08 3.05 -3.22
N ARG A 239 -8.66 2.37 -2.15
CA ARG A 239 -8.05 3.03 -0.98
C ARG A 239 -6.75 3.76 -1.34
N LEU A 240 -5.95 3.18 -2.22
CA LEU A 240 -4.69 3.77 -2.66
C LEU A 240 -4.91 4.90 -3.66
N LEU A 241 -5.76 4.71 -4.67
CA LEU A 241 -5.82 5.56 -5.86
C LEU A 241 -7.11 6.35 -6.03
N GLY A 242 -8.17 6.04 -5.27
CA GLY A 242 -9.49 6.67 -5.42
C GLY A 242 -9.45 8.20 -5.26
N ARG A 243 -8.62 8.70 -4.34
CA ARG A 243 -8.42 10.14 -4.11
C ARG A 243 -6.94 10.55 -4.14
N MET A 244 -6.47 10.93 -5.31
CA MET A 244 -5.17 11.56 -5.50
C MET A 244 -5.24 13.06 -5.13
N ARG A 245 -4.73 13.43 -3.95
CA ARG A 245 -4.73 14.83 -3.50
C ARG A 245 -3.62 15.63 -4.19
N ALA A 246 -3.98 16.83 -4.62
CA ALA A 246 -3.03 17.81 -5.13
C ALA A 246 -2.04 18.27 -4.04
N GLY A 247 -0.94 18.83 -4.53
CA GLY A 247 0.11 19.48 -3.78
C GLY A 247 -0.38 20.61 -2.89
N ARG A 248 0.39 20.90 -1.85
CA ARG A 248 0.01 21.88 -0.83
C ARG A 248 -0.28 23.26 -1.43
N ASN A 249 0.57 23.72 -2.35
CA ASN A 249 0.45 25.06 -2.94
C ASN A 249 -0.74 25.13 -3.91
N VAL A 250 -1.01 24.07 -4.66
CA VAL A 250 -2.19 23.97 -5.53
C VAL A 250 -3.48 24.04 -4.70
N ARG A 251 -3.56 23.27 -3.60
CA ARG A 251 -4.75 23.29 -2.73
C ARG A 251 -4.97 24.63 -2.02
N ASN A 252 -3.91 25.35 -1.68
CA ASN A 252 -4.03 26.66 -1.05
C ASN A 252 -4.53 27.73 -2.03
N ARG A 253 -4.17 27.62 -3.32
CA ARG A 253 -4.66 28.52 -4.38
C ARG A 253 -6.11 28.30 -4.77
N ALA A 254 -6.66 27.12 -4.47
CA ALA A 254 -8.04 26.76 -4.77
C ALA A 254 -9.03 27.05 -3.63
N ARG A 255 -8.57 27.64 -2.52
CA ARG A 255 -9.39 28.10 -1.39
C ARG A 255 -9.58 29.59 -1.48
#